data_AF-A0A7S0XQS6-F1
#
_entry.id   AF-A0A7S0XQS6-F1
#
_cell.length_a   1.000
_cell.length_b   1.000
_cell.length_c   1.000
_cell.angle_alpha   90.00
_cell.angle_beta   90.00
_cell.angle_gamma   90.00
#
_symmetry.space_group_name_H-M   'P 1'
#
loop_
_entity.id
_entity.type
_entity.pdbx_description
1 polymer ?
#
loop_
_entity_poly.entity_id
_entity_poly.type
_entity_poly.pdbx_seq_one_letter_code
_entity_poly.pdbx_strand_id
1 'polypeptide(L)'
;RGEGEVTDELNKATLLFDSRIEGGNLGRAVQVHEFEYDLYLMPDTNTAASRSGGNTQWYYFAVTNMRSDVEYKINIVNFVKPDSLYNMGMRPAMYSALDCLQGQSGWRRVGDRIAYYENNLETDVGQPYYTLTFTITFPHAKDVCYLAHCYPCVPHT
;
A
#
# COMPACT_ATOMS: atom_id res chain seq x y z
N ARG A 1 -36.25 -7.49 -1.49
CA ARG A 1 -35.34 -8.51 -2.06
C ARG A 1 -34.19 -7.87 -2.87
N GLY A 2 -33.82 -6.59 -2.62
CA GLY A 2 -32.90 -5.84 -3.50
C GLY A 2 -31.67 -5.24 -2.83
N GLU A 3 -31.46 -5.44 -1.53
CA GLU A 3 -30.27 -4.91 -0.83
C GLU A 3 -29.09 -5.90 -0.85
N GLY A 4 -29.37 -7.21 -0.83
CA GLY A 4 -28.33 -8.26 -0.82
C GLY A 4 -27.63 -8.49 -2.17
N GLU A 5 -28.27 -8.17 -3.30
CA GLU A 5 -27.68 -8.31 -4.65
C GLU A 5 -26.72 -7.15 -4.98
N VAL A 6 -27.01 -5.94 -4.50
CA VAL A 6 -26.16 -4.75 -4.71
C VAL A 6 -24.86 -4.86 -3.91
N THR A 7 -24.92 -5.40 -2.69
CA THR A 7 -23.73 -5.65 -1.86
C THR A 7 -22.83 -6.75 -2.43
N ASP A 8 -23.41 -7.74 -3.13
CA ASP A 8 -22.65 -8.85 -3.75
C ASP A 8 -21.95 -8.41 -5.06
N GLU A 9 -22.56 -7.50 -5.82
CA GLU A 9 -21.94 -6.90 -7.01
C GLU A 9 -20.83 -5.89 -6.65
N LEU A 10 -21.01 -5.09 -5.58
CA LEU A 10 -19.93 -4.24 -5.04
C LEU A 10 -18.75 -5.07 -4.50
N ASN A 11 -18.99 -6.28 -3.99
CA ASN A 11 -17.96 -7.13 -3.37
C ASN A 11 -17.05 -7.87 -4.37
N LYS A 12 -17.43 -7.97 -5.65
CA LYS A 12 -16.67 -8.79 -6.63
C LYS A 12 -15.36 -8.17 -7.11
N ALA A 13 -15.07 -6.91 -6.78
CA ALA A 13 -13.90 -6.19 -7.31
C ALA A 13 -13.15 -5.32 -6.29
N THR A 14 -13.40 -5.50 -4.99
CA THR A 14 -12.69 -4.78 -3.93
C THR A 14 -11.33 -5.42 -3.67
N LEU A 15 -10.26 -4.61 -3.67
CA LEU A 15 -8.92 -5.08 -3.32
C LEU A 15 -8.89 -5.68 -1.92
N LEU A 16 -8.23 -6.82 -1.80
CA LEU A 16 -7.96 -7.46 -0.52
C LEU A 16 -6.48 -7.28 -0.18
N PHE A 17 -6.18 -6.93 1.07
CA PHE A 17 -4.83 -6.68 1.54
C PHE A 17 -4.43 -7.69 2.61
N ASP A 18 -3.20 -8.20 2.55
CA ASP A 18 -2.64 -9.11 3.56
C ASP A 18 -1.19 -8.72 3.87
N SER A 19 -0.83 -8.67 5.15
CA SER A 19 0.54 -8.44 5.59
C SER A 19 1.06 -9.50 6.56
N ARG A 20 0.41 -10.67 6.62
CA ARG A 20 0.89 -11.86 7.38
C ARG A 20 2.00 -12.56 6.61
N ILE A 21 3.03 -11.79 6.31
CA ILE A 21 4.22 -12.13 5.55
C ILE A 21 5.43 -11.58 6.30
N GLU A 22 6.60 -12.19 6.12
CA GLU A 22 7.81 -11.73 6.79
C GLU A 22 8.13 -10.27 6.43
N GLY A 23 8.25 -9.40 7.43
CA GLY A 23 8.48 -7.97 7.24
C GLY A 23 7.25 -7.17 6.80
N GLY A 24 6.07 -7.79 6.74
CA GLY A 24 4.81 -7.11 6.44
C GLY A 24 4.30 -6.26 7.61
N ASN A 25 3.68 -5.12 7.32
CA ASN A 25 3.34 -4.13 8.36
C ASN A 25 2.04 -3.35 8.12
N LEU A 26 1.07 -3.90 7.38
CA LEU A 26 -0.22 -3.23 7.19
C LEU A 26 -1.17 -3.58 8.33
N GLY A 27 -1.71 -2.56 9.02
CA GLY A 27 -2.64 -2.74 10.14
C GLY A 27 -4.11 -2.70 9.73
N ARG A 28 -4.46 -1.82 8.79
CA ARG A 28 -5.84 -1.61 8.34
C ARG A 28 -5.89 -1.07 6.92
N ALA A 29 -6.90 -1.49 6.15
CA ALA A 29 -7.25 -0.92 4.85
C ALA A 29 -8.72 -0.49 4.87
N VAL A 30 -9.02 0.69 4.33
CA VAL A 30 -10.37 1.25 4.23
C VAL A 30 -10.60 1.66 2.79
N GLN A 31 -11.64 1.10 2.14
CA GLN A 31 -12.08 1.57 0.83
C GLN A 31 -12.87 2.86 1.01
N VAL A 32 -12.33 3.99 0.53
CA VAL A 32 -12.94 5.32 0.66
C VAL A 32 -13.65 5.76 -0.62
N HIS A 33 -13.31 5.13 -1.76
CA HIS A 33 -14.03 5.24 -3.03
C HIS A 33 -13.93 3.93 -3.80
N GLU A 34 -14.65 3.79 -4.93
CA GLU A 34 -14.71 2.54 -5.71
C GLU A 34 -13.32 1.92 -5.98
N PHE A 35 -12.32 2.74 -6.30
CA PHE A 35 -10.93 2.32 -6.52
C PHE A 35 -9.92 3.10 -5.68
N GLU A 36 -10.34 3.63 -4.53
CA GLU A 36 -9.48 4.42 -3.64
C GLU A 36 -9.43 3.82 -2.24
N TYR A 37 -8.22 3.65 -1.71
CA TYR A 37 -7.98 2.98 -0.43
C TYR A 37 -7.07 3.80 0.47
N ASP A 38 -7.53 4.00 1.72
CA ASP A 38 -6.72 4.52 2.81
C ASP A 38 -6.14 3.35 3.62
N LEU A 39 -4.82 3.31 3.70
CA LEU A 39 -4.02 2.28 4.34
C LEU A 39 -3.34 2.84 5.59
N TYR A 40 -3.44 2.08 6.67
CA TYR A 40 -2.82 2.41 7.96
C TYR A 40 -1.79 1.33 8.28
N LEU A 41 -0.52 1.74 8.35
CA LEU A 41 0.56 0.86 8.74
C LEU A 41 0.51 0.56 10.25
N MET A 42 0.97 -0.63 10.63
CA MET A 42 1.24 -0.93 12.03
C MET A 42 2.41 -0.06 12.52
N PRO A 43 2.32 0.48 13.75
CA PRO A 43 3.46 1.11 14.40
C PRO A 43 4.63 0.12 14.45
N ASP A 44 5.83 0.58 14.09
CA ASP A 44 7.02 -0.25 14.17
C ASP A 44 7.36 -0.53 15.65
N THR A 45 7.37 -1.82 16.01
CA THR A 45 7.62 -2.28 17.38
C THR A 45 9.04 -1.95 17.86
N ASN A 46 9.97 -1.66 16.93
CA ASN A 46 11.37 -1.41 17.22
C ASN A 46 11.74 0.09 17.30
N THR A 47 10.80 1.00 17.06
CA THR A 47 11.08 2.46 17.04
C THR A 47 10.26 3.28 18.03
N ALA A 48 9.71 2.65 19.07
CA ALA A 48 9.01 3.31 20.19
C ALA A 48 9.87 4.31 21.02
N ALA A 49 11.05 4.76 20.54
CA ALA A 49 12.02 5.49 21.36
C ALA A 49 12.77 6.65 20.69
N SER A 50 12.45 7.08 19.46
CA SER A 50 13.06 8.32 18.94
C SER A 50 12.11 9.51 19.01
N ARG A 51 12.57 10.61 19.63
CA ARG A 51 11.96 11.95 19.55
C ARG A 51 11.85 12.48 18.10
N SER A 52 12.43 11.76 17.13
CA SER A 52 12.33 12.01 15.68
C SER A 52 11.32 11.10 14.95
N GLY A 53 10.45 10.38 15.68
CA GLY A 53 9.35 9.62 15.07
C GLY A 53 9.81 8.44 14.19
N GLY A 54 10.55 7.49 14.76
CA GLY A 54 10.86 6.19 14.15
C GLY A 54 11.26 6.14 12.66
N ASN A 55 11.28 4.94 12.09
CA ASN A 55 11.55 4.71 10.67
C ASN A 55 10.28 4.24 9.96
N THR A 56 9.14 4.87 10.23
CA THR A 56 7.91 4.64 9.46
C THR A 56 8.09 5.26 8.08
N GLN A 57 8.84 4.57 7.23
CA GLN A 57 8.95 4.78 5.78
C GLN A 57 8.72 3.46 5.06
N TRP A 58 9.04 2.34 5.73
CA TRP A 58 8.80 0.99 5.23
C TRP A 58 7.31 0.68 5.17
N TYR A 59 6.89 0.09 4.06
CA TYR A 59 5.65 -0.67 3.96
C TYR A 59 5.91 -1.92 3.14
N TYR A 60 5.22 -3.00 3.49
CA TYR A 60 5.21 -4.25 2.73
C TYR A 60 3.92 -5.02 2.99
N PHE A 61 3.19 -5.34 1.92
CA PHE A 61 1.94 -6.08 1.97
C PHE A 61 1.60 -6.68 0.60
N ALA A 62 0.82 -7.76 0.62
CA ALA A 62 0.20 -8.36 -0.56
C ALA A 62 -1.16 -7.72 -0.84
N VAL A 63 -1.51 -7.68 -2.13
CA VAL A 63 -2.80 -7.25 -2.67
C VAL A 63 -3.32 -8.37 -3.55
N THR A 64 -4.60 -8.67 -3.46
CA THR A 64 -5.32 -9.62 -4.32
C THR A 64 -6.69 -9.07 -4.72
N ASN A 65 -7.44 -9.82 -5.52
CA ASN A 65 -8.77 -9.45 -6.01
C ASN A 65 -8.80 -8.15 -6.86
N MET A 66 -7.67 -7.82 -7.48
CA MET A 66 -7.57 -6.74 -8.46
C MET A 66 -8.21 -7.11 -9.80
N ARG A 67 -8.66 -6.07 -10.50
CA ARG A 67 -8.96 -6.11 -11.93
C ARG A 67 -7.74 -5.59 -12.70
N SER A 68 -7.44 -6.22 -13.84
CA SER A 68 -6.45 -5.67 -14.78
C SER A 68 -6.99 -4.38 -15.41
N ASP A 69 -6.07 -3.53 -15.87
CA ASP A 69 -6.36 -2.30 -16.63
C ASP A 69 -7.22 -1.26 -15.89
N VAL A 70 -7.35 -1.41 -14.57
CA VAL A 70 -8.06 -0.47 -13.69
C VAL A 70 -7.05 0.25 -12.84
N GLU A 71 -7.18 1.56 -12.79
CA GLU A 71 -6.34 2.40 -11.98
C GLU A 71 -6.89 2.50 -10.56
N TYR A 72 -6.07 2.14 -9.59
CA TYR A 72 -6.35 2.22 -8.17
C TYR A 72 -5.55 3.34 -7.53
N LYS A 73 -6.16 4.13 -6.65
CA LYS A 73 -5.48 5.12 -5.83
C LYS A 73 -5.24 4.57 -4.43
N ILE A 74 -3.99 4.58 -4.00
CA ILE A 74 -3.56 4.11 -2.70
C ILE A 74 -3.05 5.31 -1.90
N ASN A 75 -3.61 5.51 -0.71
CA ASN A 75 -3.18 6.49 0.26
C ASN A 75 -2.64 5.76 1.49
N ILE A 76 -1.36 5.94 1.84
CA ILE A 76 -0.83 5.48 3.13
C ILE A 76 -0.78 6.70 4.04
N VAL A 77 -1.62 6.73 5.08
CA VAL A 77 -2.04 7.99 5.72
C VAL A 77 -1.40 8.27 7.08
N ASN A 78 -0.60 7.36 7.61
CA ASN A 78 -0.04 7.47 8.96
C ASN A 78 1.50 7.50 8.99
N PHE A 79 2.13 8.15 8.01
CA PHE A 79 3.55 8.46 8.08
C PHE A 79 3.83 9.63 9.02
N VAL A 80 4.97 9.60 9.71
CA VAL A 80 5.31 10.62 10.74
C VAL A 80 6.45 11.55 10.32
N LYS A 81 7.13 11.26 9.21
CA LYS A 81 8.25 12.07 8.74
C LYS A 81 7.75 13.20 7.85
N PRO A 82 8.23 14.44 8.01
CA PRO A 82 7.74 15.58 7.24
C PRO A 82 8.14 15.58 5.77
N ASP A 83 9.20 14.84 5.41
CA ASP A 83 9.67 14.75 4.03
C ASP A 83 9.94 13.30 3.63
N SER A 84 9.96 13.06 2.32
CA SER A 84 10.02 11.74 1.72
C SER A 84 10.71 11.74 0.37
N LEU A 85 11.46 10.68 0.08
CA LEU A 85 12.10 10.47 -1.23
C LEU A 85 11.08 10.39 -2.38
N TYR A 86 9.80 10.15 -2.09
CA TYR A 86 8.73 10.23 -3.08
C TYR A 86 8.57 11.64 -3.67
N ASN A 87 8.87 12.70 -2.90
CA ASN A 87 8.94 14.07 -3.41
C ASN A 87 10.13 14.28 -4.38
N MET A 88 11.09 13.37 -4.37
CA MET A 88 12.32 13.41 -5.19
C MET A 88 12.30 12.34 -6.30
N GLY A 89 11.11 11.86 -6.68
CA GLY A 89 10.93 10.95 -7.81
C GLY A 89 11.06 9.45 -7.48
N MET A 90 11.16 9.08 -6.20
CA MET A 90 11.04 7.68 -5.80
C MET A 90 9.66 7.13 -6.21
N ARG A 91 9.63 5.83 -6.53
CA ARG A 91 8.43 5.10 -6.94
C ARG A 91 8.24 3.84 -6.09
N PRO A 92 7.00 3.46 -5.73
CA PRO A 92 6.71 2.18 -5.10
C PRO A 92 7.36 1.01 -5.86
N ALA A 93 7.69 -0.06 -5.15
CA ALA A 93 8.10 -1.31 -5.76
C ALA A 93 6.92 -2.29 -5.77
N MET A 94 6.77 -3.05 -6.86
CA MET A 94 5.80 -4.12 -6.97
C MET A 94 6.46 -5.42 -7.46
N TYR A 95 6.02 -6.53 -6.89
CA TYR A 95 6.29 -7.87 -7.38
C TYR A 95 4.97 -8.54 -7.75
N SER A 96 4.89 -9.19 -8.92
CA SER A 96 3.73 -9.96 -9.37
C SER A 96 4.08 -11.45 -9.39
N ALA A 97 3.27 -12.27 -8.71
CA ALA A 97 3.45 -13.71 -8.70
C ALA A 97 3.21 -14.30 -10.11
N LEU A 98 2.21 -13.82 -10.83
CA LEU A 98 1.92 -14.27 -12.19
C LEU A 98 3.02 -13.88 -13.19
N ASP A 99 3.54 -12.65 -13.14
CA ASP A 99 4.69 -12.23 -13.96
C ASP A 99 5.86 -13.19 -13.74
N CYS A 100 6.17 -13.50 -12.48
CA CYS A 100 7.26 -14.41 -12.14
C CYS A 100 7.06 -15.83 -12.69
N LEU A 101 5.84 -16.37 -12.60
CA LEU A 101 5.48 -17.68 -13.19
C LEU A 101 5.59 -17.69 -14.71
N GLN A 102 5.40 -16.53 -15.36
CA GLN A 102 5.54 -16.35 -16.81
C GLN A 102 6.99 -16.05 -17.23
N GLY A 103 7.95 -16.11 -16.31
CA GLY A 103 9.37 -15.88 -16.58
C GLY A 103 9.80 -14.42 -16.49
N GLN A 104 8.90 -13.50 -16.11
CA GLN A 104 9.20 -12.11 -15.80
C GLN A 104 9.42 -11.97 -14.28
N SER A 105 10.62 -12.30 -13.81
CA SER A 105 10.91 -12.31 -12.38
C SER A 105 11.40 -10.94 -11.87
N GLY A 106 10.99 -10.61 -10.65
CA GLY A 106 11.60 -9.57 -9.84
C GLY A 106 10.70 -8.39 -9.51
N TRP A 107 11.27 -7.48 -8.72
CA TRP A 107 10.63 -6.25 -8.29
C TRP A 107 10.78 -5.17 -9.36
N ARG A 108 9.69 -4.46 -9.65
CA ARG A 108 9.68 -3.31 -10.57
C ARG A 108 9.19 -2.05 -9.88
N ARG A 109 9.72 -0.90 -10.32
CA ARG A 109 9.19 0.40 -9.91
C ARG A 109 7.86 0.64 -10.60
N VAL A 110 6.84 0.97 -9.83
CA VAL A 110 5.47 1.22 -10.29
C VAL A 110 4.95 2.51 -9.67
N GLY A 111 3.75 2.92 -10.06
CA GLY A 111 3.08 4.03 -9.44
C GLY A 111 3.24 5.31 -10.24
N ASP A 112 2.14 6.03 -10.39
CA ASP A 112 2.05 7.35 -11.03
C ASP A 112 1.29 8.31 -10.11
N ARG A 113 1.22 9.60 -10.49
CA ARG A 113 0.57 10.67 -9.69
C ARG A 113 0.93 10.63 -8.21
N ILE A 114 2.22 10.48 -7.95
CA ILE A 114 2.78 10.32 -6.60
C ILE A 114 2.84 11.69 -5.93
N ALA A 115 2.35 11.78 -4.69
CA ALA A 115 2.55 12.95 -3.84
C ALA A 115 2.72 12.54 -2.39
N TYR A 116 3.47 13.35 -1.64
CA TYR A 116 3.66 13.18 -0.20
C TYR A 116 3.40 14.52 0.51
N TYR A 117 2.46 14.55 1.44
CA TYR A 117 1.98 15.79 2.05
C TYR A 117 1.44 15.57 3.48
N GLU A 118 1.45 16.62 4.28
CA GLU A 118 0.83 16.64 5.62
C GLU A 118 -0.69 16.48 5.53
N ASN A 119 -1.30 15.70 6.42
CA ASN A 119 -2.74 15.51 6.47
C ASN A 119 -3.34 16.00 7.80
N ASN A 120 -4.67 15.94 7.92
CA ASN A 120 -5.40 16.43 9.09
C ASN A 120 -5.50 15.39 10.23
N LEU A 121 -4.72 14.32 10.20
CA LEU A 121 -4.66 13.33 11.26
C LEU A 121 -3.52 13.65 12.22
N GLU A 122 -3.71 13.34 13.49
CA GLU A 122 -2.73 13.61 14.54
C GLU A 122 -2.38 12.34 15.30
N THR A 123 -1.13 12.26 15.71
CA THR A 123 -0.64 11.28 16.69
C THR A 123 -1.19 11.59 18.09
N ASP A 124 -1.09 10.65 19.02
CA ASP A 124 -1.50 10.85 20.43
C ASP A 124 -0.76 12.00 21.14
N VAL A 125 0.37 12.47 20.59
CA VAL A 125 1.18 13.57 21.10
C VAL A 125 0.98 14.88 20.32
N GLY A 126 -0.05 14.96 19.47
CA GLY A 126 -0.41 16.16 18.71
C GLY A 126 0.56 16.52 17.59
N GLN A 127 1.37 15.57 17.11
CA GLN A 127 2.16 15.73 15.89
C GLN A 127 1.35 15.29 14.67
N PRO A 128 1.47 16.00 13.52
CA PRO A 128 0.72 15.66 12.32
C PRO A 128 1.22 14.35 11.69
N TYR A 129 0.30 13.64 11.04
CA TYR A 129 0.65 12.58 10.11
C TYR A 129 0.77 13.12 8.68
N TYR A 130 1.39 12.30 7.83
CA TYR A 130 1.64 12.56 6.43
C TYR A 130 1.07 11.43 5.59
N THR A 131 0.59 11.79 4.41
CA THR A 131 0.04 10.88 3.42
C THR A 131 1.01 10.71 2.25
N LEU A 132 1.35 9.46 1.93
CA LEU A 132 1.83 9.09 0.60
C LEU A 132 0.63 8.67 -0.24
N THR A 133 0.38 9.36 -1.36
CA THR A 133 -0.61 8.96 -2.36
C THR A 133 0.09 8.57 -3.66
N PHE A 134 -0.41 7.55 -4.34
CA PHE A 134 0.01 7.16 -5.67
C PHE A 134 -1.08 6.34 -6.35
N THR A 135 -1.08 6.32 -7.69
CA THR A 135 -1.97 5.46 -8.46
C THR A 135 -1.24 4.28 -9.09
N ILE A 136 -1.87 3.12 -9.14
CA ILE A 136 -1.31 1.87 -9.69
C ILE A 136 -2.33 1.16 -10.57
N THR A 137 -1.81 0.47 -11.57
CA THR A 137 -2.57 -0.50 -12.37
C THR A 137 -1.90 -1.86 -12.23
N PHE A 138 -2.69 -2.87 -11.86
CA PHE A 138 -2.19 -4.24 -11.76
C PHE A 138 -2.18 -4.91 -13.13
N PRO A 139 -1.14 -5.70 -13.46
CA PRO A 139 -0.98 -6.27 -14.79
C PRO A 139 -2.01 -7.36 -15.09
N HIS A 140 -2.38 -8.15 -14.08
CA HIS A 140 -3.22 -9.33 -14.25
C HIS A 140 -4.36 -9.34 -13.24
N ALA A 141 -5.54 -9.75 -13.70
CA ALA A 141 -6.59 -10.18 -12.78
C ALA A 141 -6.20 -11.54 -12.15
N LYS A 142 -6.67 -11.80 -10.92
CA LYS A 142 -6.38 -13.03 -10.15
C LYS A 142 -4.90 -13.23 -9.79
N ASP A 143 -4.13 -12.15 -9.74
CA ASP A 143 -2.75 -12.16 -9.28
C ASP A 143 -2.65 -12.04 -7.75
N VAL A 144 -1.46 -12.31 -7.24
CA VAL A 144 -0.98 -11.82 -5.96
C VAL A 144 0.15 -10.85 -6.24
N CYS A 145 -0.14 -9.57 -6.03
CA CYS A 145 0.85 -8.51 -6.18
C CYS A 145 1.32 -8.05 -4.81
N TYR A 146 2.62 -7.89 -4.62
CA TYR A 146 3.20 -7.37 -3.39
C TYR A 146 3.67 -5.95 -3.63
N LEU A 147 3.31 -5.02 -2.73
CA LEU A 147 3.74 -3.64 -2.78
C LEU A 147 4.70 -3.35 -1.63
N ALA A 148 5.80 -2.69 -1.94
CA ALA A 148 6.82 -2.32 -0.96
C ALA A 148 7.39 -0.92 -1.19
N HIS A 149 7.93 -0.32 -0.12
CA HIS A 149 8.66 0.95 -0.19
C HIS A 149 9.92 0.83 -1.08
N CYS A 150 10.76 -0.16 -0.78
CA CYS A 150 11.89 -0.56 -1.62
C CYS A 150 11.96 -2.08 -1.68
N TYR A 151 12.88 -2.62 -2.48
CA TYR A 151 13.01 -4.07 -2.65
C TYR A 151 13.27 -4.72 -1.29
N PRO A 152 12.39 -5.60 -0.78
CA PRO A 152 12.65 -6.33 0.44
C PRO A 152 13.92 -7.15 0.30
N CYS A 153 14.74 -7.20 1.35
CA CYS A 153 15.95 -8.03 1.35
C CYS A 153 15.65 -9.53 1.56
N VAL A 154 14.39 -9.92 1.69
CA VAL A 154 13.97 -11.32 1.87
C VAL A 154 13.69 -11.97 0.51
N PRO A 155 14.36 -13.10 0.17
CA PRO A 155 14.06 -13.85 -1.04
C PRO A 155 12.66 -14.46 -0.94
N HIS A 156 11.83 -14.31 -1.97
CA HIS A 156 10.65 -15.16 -2.14
C HIS A 156 11.15 -16.50 -2.72
N THR A 157 11.43 -17.46 -1.84
CA THR A 157 11.74 -18.86 -2.22
C THR A 157 10.47 -19.66 -2.39
#